data_AF-X0ZDE3-F1
#
_entry.id   AF-X0ZDE3-F1
#
_cell.length_a   1.000
_cell.length_b   1.000
_cell.length_c   1.000
_cell.angle_alpha   90.00
_cell.angle_beta   90.00
_cell.angle_gamma   90.00
#
_symmetry.space_group_name_H-M   'P 1'
#
loop_
_entity.id
_entity.type
_entity.pdbx_description
1 polymer ?
#
loop_
_entity_poly.entity_id
_entity_poly.type
_entity_poly.pdbx_seq_one_letter_code
_entity_poly.pdbx_strand_id
1 'polypeptide(L)' 'GERQKRIEAKLDKILELLEEKVTKNCEKMSEHIDFIDNVYDNVKNPLGFICNKVGSMIGSSENYALADKNEVD' A
#
# COMPACT_ATOMS: atom_id res chain seq x y z
N GLY A 1 -22.95 -0.61 40.81
CA GLY A 1 -22.94 0.84 41.13
C GLY A 1 -22.84 1.66 39.85
N GLU A 2 -23.34 2.89 39.81
CA GLU A 2 -23.36 3.73 38.60
C GLU A 2 -21.98 3.97 37.97
N ARG A 3 -20.93 4.03 38.80
CA ARG A 3 -19.54 4.10 38.32
C ARG A 3 -19.18 2.90 37.44
N GLN A 4 -19.62 1.69 37.81
CA GLN A 4 -19.38 0.47 37.03
C GLN A 4 -20.03 0.58 35.65
N LYS A 5 -21.30 0.97 35.60
CA LYS A 5 -22.04 1.16 34.33
C LYS A 5 -21.37 2.18 33.40
N ARG A 6 -20.86 3.28 33.97
CA ARG A 6 -20.13 4.30 33.21
C ARG A 6 -18.78 3.81 32.67
N ILE A 7 -18.15 2.86 33.36
CA ILE A 7 -16.89 2.26 32.91
C ILE A 7 -17.18 1.26 31.78
N GLU A 8 -18.19 0.40 31.95
CA GLU A 8 -18.65 -0.54 30.93
C GLU A 8 -18.98 0.19 29.61
N ALA A 9 -19.80 1.25 29.66
CA ALA A 9 -20.15 2.03 28.47
C ALA A 9 -18.93 2.69 27.78
N LYS A 10 -17.86 3.00 28.52
CA LYS A 10 -16.61 3.50 27.94
C LYS A 10 -15.79 2.39 27.30
N LEU A 11 -15.79 1.19 27.89
CA LEU A 11 -15.11 0.02 27.34
C LEU A 11 -15.77 -0.41 26.04
N ASP A 12 -17.11 -0.44 25.98
CA ASP A 12 -17.85 -0.76 24.77
C ASP A 12 -17.50 0.20 23.64
N LYS A 13 -17.44 1.50 23.94
CA LYS A 13 -17.05 2.53 22.96
C LYS A 13 -15.60 2.38 22.49
N ILE A 14 -14.69 1.94 23.37
CA ILE A 14 -13.31 1.65 22.97
C ILE A 14 -13.27 0.44 22.05
N LEU A 15 -14.00 -0.63 22.37
CA LEU A 15 -14.09 -1.83 21.55
C LEU A 15 -14.66 -1.50 20.16
N GLU A 16 -15.74 -0.74 20.08
CA GLU A 16 -16.32 -0.27 18.81
C GLU A 16 -15.28 0.48 17.96
N LEU A 17 -14.54 1.41 18.57
CA LEU A 17 -13.52 2.19 17.86
C LEU A 17 -12.37 1.29 17.36
N LEU A 18 -11.96 0.30 18.15
CA LEU A 18 -10.89 -0.62 17.77
C LEU A 18 -11.33 -1.56 16.65
N GLU A 19 -12.47 -2.24 16.81
CA GLU A 19 -12.95 -3.24 15.87
C GLU A 19 -13.45 -2.61 14.56
N GLU A 20 -14.24 -1.55 14.63
CA GLU A 20 -14.87 -1.02 13.42
C GLU A 20 -14.00 -0.01 12.68
N LYS A 21 -13.22 0.80 13.40
CA LYS A 21 -12.48 1.89 12.77
C LYS A 21 -11.02 1.55 12.59
N VAL A 22 -10.34 1.08 13.62
CA VAL A 22 -8.90 0.80 13.53
C VAL A 22 -8.65 -0.42 12.65
N THR A 23 -9.27 -1.57 12.93
CA THR A 23 -9.06 -2.79 12.14
C THR A 23 -9.39 -2.58 10.66
N LYS A 24 -10.57 -2.06 10.34
CA LYS A 24 -10.96 -1.82 8.93
C LYS A 24 -10.07 -0.82 8.21
N ASN A 25 -9.57 0.20 8.90
CA ASN A 25 -8.64 1.16 8.27
C ASN A 25 -7.27 0.53 8.04
N CYS A 26 -6.79 -0.31 8.96
CA CYS A 26 -5.55 -1.07 8.77
C CYS A 26 -5.65 -2.08 7.63
N GLU A 27 -6.79 -2.79 7.51
CA GLU A 27 -7.07 -3.70 6.39
C GLU A 27 -7.01 -2.96 5.05
N LYS A 28 -7.70 -1.81 4.93
CA LYS A 28 -7.63 -0.97 3.72
C LYS A 28 -6.22 -0.51 3.38
N MET A 29 -5.41 -0.16 4.39
CA MET A 29 -4.01 0.20 4.15
C MET A 29 -3.19 -0.97 3.61
N SER A 30 -3.44 -2.18 4.10
CA SER A 30 -2.81 -3.39 3.55
C SER A 30 -3.21 -3.60 2.09
N GLU A 31 -4.51 -3.53 1.77
CA GLU A 31 -5.00 -3.66 0.39
C GLU A 31 -4.40 -2.60 -0.55
N HIS A 32 -4.16 -1.38 -0.07
CA HIS A 32 -3.49 -0.33 -0.84
C HIS A 32 -2.02 -0.64 -1.11
N ILE A 33 -1.30 -1.24 -0.16
CA ILE A 33 0.08 -1.69 -0.36
C ILE A 33 0.09 -2.79 -1.41
N ASP A 34 -0.78 -3.79 -1.26
CA ASP A 34 -0.90 -4.90 -2.21
C ASP A 34 -1.23 -4.42 -3.64
N PHE A 35 -2.09 -3.40 -3.76
CA PHE A 35 -2.39 -2.79 -5.05
C PHE A 35 -1.15 -2.15 -5.69
N ILE A 36 -0.34 -1.41 -4.92
CA ILE A 36 0.87 -0.77 -5.43
C ILE A 36 1.87 -1.82 -5.89
N ASP A 37 2.15 -2.83 -5.06
CA ASP A 37 3.08 -3.91 -5.40
C ASP A 37 2.65 -4.62 -6.68
N ASN A 38 1.36 -4.96 -6.79
CA ASN A 38 0.79 -5.60 -7.97
C ASN A 38 0.91 -4.72 -9.24
N VAL A 39 0.78 -3.40 -9.14
CA VAL A 39 0.99 -2.47 -10.28
C VAL A 39 2.47 -2.44 -10.68
N TYR A 40 3.39 -2.45 -9.72
CA TYR A 40 4.82 -2.45 -10.01
C TYR A 40 5.23 -3.75 -10.73
N ASP A 41 4.77 -4.89 -10.23
CA ASP A 41 5.10 -6.19 -10.81
C ASP A 41 4.51 -6.41 -12.20
N ASN A 42 3.24 -6.04 -12.40
CA ASN A 42 2.52 -6.39 -13.63
C ASN A 42 2.52 -5.30 -14.70
N VAL A 43 2.80 -4.04 -14.34
CA VAL A 43 2.79 -2.92 -15.29
C VAL A 43 4.18 -2.32 -15.42
N LYS A 44 4.76 -1.86 -14.30
CA LYS A 44 6.03 -1.11 -14.34
C LYS A 44 7.16 -1.99 -14.88
N ASN A 45 7.33 -3.20 -14.36
CA ASN A 45 8.41 -4.09 -14.77
C ASN A 45 8.33 -4.51 -16.26
N PRO A 46 7.19 -5.01 -16.77
CA PRO A 46 7.05 -5.32 -18.20
C PRO A 46 7.21 -4.09 -19.09
N LEU A 47 6.66 -2.93 -18.70
CA LEU A 47 6.78 -1.70 -19.47
C LEU A 47 8.24 -1.23 -19.53
N GLY A 48 8.99 -1.34 -18.44
CA GLY A 48 10.43 -1.04 -18.41
C GLY A 48 11.23 -1.93 -19.33
N PHE A 49 10.95 -3.23 -19.32
CA PHE A 49 11.56 -4.16 -20.26
C PHE A 49 11.26 -3.79 -21.72
N ILE A 50 10.00 -3.44 -22.03
CA ILE A 50 9.59 -3.01 -23.38
C ILE A 50 10.29 -1.70 -23.78
N CYS A 51 10.30 -0.68 -22.92
CA CYS A 51 10.95 0.60 -23.17
C CYS A 51 12.45 0.41 -23.44
N ASN A 52 13.13 -0.42 -22.65
CA ASN A 52 14.55 -0.74 -22.86
C ASN A 52 14.78 -1.51 -24.16
N LYS A 53 13.89 -2.47 -24.49
CA LYS A 53 13.99 -3.24 -25.73
C LYS A 53 13.79 -2.37 -26.97
N VAL A 54 12.78 -1.49 -26.95
CA VAL A 54 12.50 -0.55 -28.05
C VAL A 54 13.61 0.48 -28.17
N GLY A 55 14.08 1.05 -27.05
CA GLY A 55 15.23 1.98 -27.04
C GLY A 55 16.47 1.38 -27.68
N SER A 56 16.79 0.12 -27.34
CA SER A 56 17.89 -0.62 -27.95
C SER A 56 17.71 -0.84 -29.45
N MET A 57 16.49 -1.08 -29.93
CA MET A 57 16.20 -1.27 -31.37
C MET A 57 16.34 0.01 -32.18
N ILE A 58 15.95 1.16 -31.61
CA ILE A 58 15.97 2.45 -32.31
C ILE A 58 17.30 3.20 -32.16
N GLY A 59 18.28 2.61 -31.47
CA GLY A 59 19.62 3.20 -31.27
C GLY A 59 19.65 4.33 -30.23
N SER A 60 18.61 4.45 -29.40
CA SER A 60 18.61 5.42 -28.29
C SER A 60 19.62 4.97 -27.23
N SER A 61 20.52 5.88 -26.84
CA SER A 61 21.57 5.62 -25.83
C SER A 61 21.08 5.79 -24.38
N GLU A 62 19.80 6.15 -24.19
CA GLU A 62 19.21 6.31 -22.88
C GLU A 62 18.62 4.98 -22.40
N ASN A 63 19.20 4.42 -21.34
CA ASN A 63 18.60 3.31 -20.60
C ASN A 63 17.42 3.87 -19.79
N TYR A 64 16.20 3.39 -20.03
CA TYR A 64 15.05 3.70 -19.18
C TYR A 64 15.20 2.95 -17.85
N ALA A 65 15.86 3.60 -16.90
CA ALA A 65 15.84 3.18 -15.50
C ALA A 65 14.52 3.64 -14.90
N LEU A 66 13.57 2.71 -14.75
CA LEU A 66 12.38 2.97 -13.95
C LEU A 66 12.84 3.00 -12.49
N ALA A 67 13.02 4.21 -11.94
CA ALA A 67 13.52 4.41 -10.58
C ALA A 67 12.87 3.43 -9.59
N ASP A 68 13.68 2.57 -8.98
CA ASP A 68 13.24 1.74 -7.87
C ASP A 68 13.01 2.68 -6.68
N LYS A 69 11.83 2.59 -6.07
CA LYS A 69 11.56 3.32 -4.83
C LYS A 69 11.46 2.31 -3.70
N ASN A 70 12.57 1.63 -3.43
CA ASN A 70 12.82 0.99 -2.14
C ASN A 70 14.10 1.59 -1.53
N GLU A 71 14.12 2.90 -1.32
CA GLU A 71 14.92 3.51 -0.28
C GLU A 71 13.96 3.95 0.83
N VAL A 72 13.84 3.10 1.84
CA VAL A 72 13.38 3.49 3.17
C VAL A 72 14.50 3.06 4.11
N ASP A 73 15.30 4.03 4.56
CA ASP A 73 16.06 3.93 5.82
C ASP A 73 15.11 3.79 7.02
#